data_AF-A0A932XWF6-F1
#
_entry.id   AF-A0A932XWF6-F1
#
_cell.length_a   1.000
_cell.length_b   1.000
_cell.length_c   1.000
_cell.angle_alpha   90.00
_cell.angle_beta   90.00
_cell.angle_gamma   90.00
#
_symmetry.space_group_name_H-M   'P 1'
#
loop_
_entity.id
_entity.type
_entity.pdbx_description
1 polymer ?
#
loop_
_entity_poly.entity_id
_entity_poly.type
_entity_poly.pdbx_seq_one_letter_code
_entity_poly.pdbx_strand_id
1 'polypeptide(L)'
;MHKQSIAPNPRTHSSLKALCALSQARDPVSPRKISRLIYHAPDPATAVRAVLEQLPAHSEVLTRKWRQLVVDLWSQHHPHIPVLLDLPITTSDVAEVPSVQDTLALLRLISDRPAAIAREGSEWLLAPEDAYHLATNLPSLKHRPLIQLENEWQCLPLRRLRTTVQALRLLRRHGRELSLVKARYQRFIALPVIQQYYLLWHTEAYHVNWAPFAGIWGDYMTVVQECLPMLWDMSEGALPDIPYDIRQWNQDMWDTFAPLWAQEGLLQRQGGDSALLTFVRTHSLPTAVTQVVMRDLFERYGLIIGEGEFYLWTTLGSELLAAERTQELPCALDLLK
;
A
#
# COMPACT_ATOMS: atom_id res chain seq x y z
N MET A 1 -10.63 5.65 34.52
CA MET A 1 -9.77 6.21 33.45
C MET A 1 -8.54 6.83 34.07
N HIS A 2 -7.44 6.10 34.16
CA HIS A 2 -6.17 6.67 34.64
C HIS A 2 -5.50 7.43 33.50
N LYS A 3 -5.33 8.75 33.67
CA LYS A 3 -4.35 9.53 32.90
C LYS A 3 -2.96 9.06 33.33
N GLN A 4 -2.41 8.06 32.65
CA GLN A 4 -0.97 7.81 32.73
C GLN A 4 -0.25 8.96 32.02
N SER A 5 0.04 10.01 32.80
CA SER A 5 1.10 10.95 32.46
C SER A 5 2.41 10.16 32.52
N ILE A 6 2.82 9.57 31.40
CA ILE A 6 4.18 9.07 31.22
C ILE A 6 5.06 10.31 31.26
N ALA A 7 5.60 10.62 32.44
CA ALA A 7 6.60 11.67 32.56
C ALA A 7 7.78 11.26 31.67
N PRO A 8 8.20 12.09 30.69
CA PRO A 8 9.30 11.74 29.81
C PRO A 8 10.53 11.47 30.66
N ASN A 9 11.27 10.41 30.33
CA ASN A 9 12.53 10.07 30.99
C ASN A 9 13.40 11.35 31.13
N PRO A 10 14.00 11.62 32.31
CA PRO A 10 14.74 12.86 32.56
C PRO A 10 15.81 13.17 31.50
N ARG A 11 16.42 12.15 30.88
CA ARG A 11 17.31 12.33 29.73
C ARG A 11 16.57 12.86 28.50
N THR A 12 15.43 12.29 28.14
CA THR A 12 14.60 12.72 27.01
C THR A 12 14.06 14.14 27.20
N HIS A 13 13.69 14.51 28.43
CA HIS A 13 13.29 15.88 28.76
C HIS A 13 14.46 16.87 28.60
N SER A 14 15.69 16.47 28.96
CA SER A 14 16.88 17.30 28.77
C SER A 14 17.26 17.47 27.30
N SER A 15 17.18 16.40 26.49
CA SER A 15 17.40 16.45 25.05
C SER A 15 16.38 17.34 24.34
N LEU A 16 15.10 17.26 24.73
CA LEU A 16 14.05 18.08 24.15
C LEU A 16 14.24 19.58 24.49
N LYS A 17 14.62 19.89 25.73
CA LYS A 17 15.00 21.27 26.11
C LYS A 17 16.20 21.77 25.30
N ALA A 18 17.21 20.94 25.10
CA ALA A 18 18.42 21.29 24.35
C ALA A 18 18.12 21.54 22.86
N LEU A 19 17.34 20.68 22.21
CA LEU A 19 16.96 20.88 20.81
C LEU A 19 16.05 22.12 20.63
N CYS A 20 15.11 22.38 21.54
CA CYS A 20 14.32 23.61 21.51
C CYS A 20 15.19 24.86 21.60
N ALA A 21 16.25 24.85 22.43
CA ALA A 21 17.18 25.98 22.55
C ALA A 21 18.04 26.17 21.29
N LEU A 22 18.42 25.08 20.61
CA LEU A 22 19.24 25.11 19.40
C LEU A 22 18.47 25.52 18.14
N SER A 23 17.15 25.32 18.10
CA SER A 23 16.31 25.63 16.94
C SER A 23 16.02 27.11 16.70
N GLN A 24 16.47 28.03 17.58
CA GLN A 24 16.35 29.50 17.42
C GLN A 24 14.99 29.99 16.86
N ALA A 25 13.89 29.38 17.27
CA ALA A 25 12.57 29.74 16.75
C ALA A 25 12.19 31.18 17.10
N ARG A 26 11.55 31.88 16.14
CA ARG A 26 11.12 33.28 16.30
C ARG A 26 10.22 33.50 17.52
N ASP A 27 9.41 32.49 17.85
CA ASP A 27 8.61 32.44 19.07
C ASP A 27 9.06 31.29 19.98
N PRO A 28 9.18 31.50 21.30
CA PRO A 28 9.61 30.45 22.22
C PRO A 28 8.57 29.33 22.32
N VAL A 29 8.83 28.20 21.65
CA VAL A 29 7.98 27.02 21.74
C VAL A 29 8.35 26.23 23.00
N SER A 30 7.41 26.14 23.94
CA SER A 30 7.67 25.41 25.19
C SER A 30 7.87 23.90 24.94
N PRO A 31 8.78 23.24 25.68
CA PRO A 31 8.94 21.78 25.66
C PRO A 31 7.63 21.01 25.85
N ARG A 32 6.71 21.54 26.68
CA ARG A 32 5.39 20.95 26.92
C ARG A 32 4.50 20.99 25.68
N LYS A 33 4.59 22.05 24.86
CA LYS A 33 3.85 22.15 23.60
C LYS A 33 4.36 21.11 22.59
N ILE A 34 5.68 20.95 22.47
CA ILE A 34 6.29 19.91 21.63
C ILE A 34 5.89 18.50 22.08
N SER A 35 6.00 18.19 23.38
CA SER A 35 5.57 16.86 23.88
C SER A 35 4.09 16.58 23.61
N ARG A 36 3.21 17.59 23.67
CA ARG A 36 1.79 17.43 23.30
C ARG A 36 1.61 17.17 21.81
N LEU A 37 2.34 17.87 20.94
CA LEU A 37 2.29 17.63 19.49
C LEU A 37 2.69 16.20 19.16
N ILE A 38 3.77 15.71 19.78
CA ILE A 38 4.23 14.32 19.60
C ILE A 38 3.19 13.33 20.12
N TYR A 39 2.68 13.54 21.34
CA TYR A 39 1.71 12.62 21.96
C TYR A 39 0.37 12.51 21.21
N HIS A 40 -0.09 13.60 20.60
CA HIS A 40 -1.36 13.65 19.88
C HIS A 40 -1.24 13.32 18.39
N ALA A 41 -0.02 13.16 17.86
CA ALA A 41 0.19 12.84 16.47
C ALA A 41 -0.23 11.39 16.16
N PRO A 42 -0.91 11.15 15.03
CA PRO A 42 -1.37 9.81 14.64
C PRO A 42 -0.22 8.86 14.30
N ASP A 43 0.94 9.39 13.92
CA ASP A 43 2.13 8.64 13.56
C ASP A 43 3.42 9.48 13.78
N PRO A 44 4.61 8.85 13.77
CA PRO A 44 5.88 9.54 13.97
C PRO A 44 6.23 10.57 12.88
N ALA A 45 5.90 10.34 11.61
CA ALA A 45 6.22 11.26 10.52
C ALA A 45 5.38 12.54 10.63
N THR A 46 4.09 12.42 10.94
CA THR A 46 3.21 13.56 11.25
C THR A 46 3.68 14.31 12.51
N ALA A 47 4.14 13.58 13.53
CA ALA A 47 4.72 14.19 14.73
C ALA A 47 5.97 15.03 14.37
N VAL A 48 6.86 14.48 13.55
CA VAL A 48 8.08 15.15 13.07
C VAL A 48 7.72 16.41 12.30
N ARG A 49 6.81 16.33 11.33
CA ARG A 49 6.38 17.47 10.52
C ARG A 49 5.79 18.57 11.39
N ALA A 50 4.84 18.24 12.28
CA ALA A 50 4.23 19.20 13.19
C ALA A 50 5.23 19.88 14.13
N VAL A 51 6.28 19.16 14.55
CA VAL A 51 7.37 19.74 15.37
C VAL A 51 8.27 20.64 14.53
N LEU A 52 8.66 20.22 13.33
CA LEU A 52 9.54 20.99 12.44
C LEU A 52 8.84 22.22 11.84
N GLU A 53 7.53 22.21 11.66
CA GLU A 53 6.75 23.40 11.28
C GLU A 53 6.80 24.48 12.37
N GLN A 54 6.79 24.07 13.64
CA GLN A 54 6.86 24.98 14.78
C GLN A 54 8.31 25.39 15.12
N LEU A 55 9.26 24.53 14.80
CA LEU A 55 10.69 24.71 15.05
C LEU A 55 11.48 24.38 13.77
N PRO A 56 11.46 25.28 12.76
CA PRO A 56 12.17 25.03 11.50
C PRO A 56 13.65 24.79 11.79
N ALA A 57 14.14 23.61 11.43
CA ALA A 57 15.54 23.29 11.60
C ALA A 57 16.35 23.99 10.49
N HIS A 58 17.33 24.80 10.89
CA HIS A 58 18.20 25.52 9.95
C HIS A 58 19.34 24.66 9.37
N SER A 59 19.45 23.39 9.77
CA SER A 59 20.43 22.46 9.25
C SER A 59 19.90 21.03 9.19
N GLU A 60 20.35 20.25 8.21
CA GLU A 60 19.99 18.84 8.04
C GLU A 60 20.33 17.99 9.28
N VAL A 61 21.46 18.28 9.92
CA VAL A 61 21.88 17.61 11.16
C VAL A 61 20.87 17.83 12.27
N LEU A 62 20.35 19.06 12.41
CA LEU A 62 19.35 19.39 13.42
C LEU A 62 17.99 18.75 13.08
N THR A 63 17.61 18.72 11.80
CA THR A 63 16.42 18.00 11.31
C THR A 63 16.50 16.51 11.67
N ARG A 64 17.64 15.86 11.43
CA ARG A 64 17.85 14.44 11.77
C ARG A 64 17.75 14.19 13.26
N LYS A 65 18.32 15.06 14.10
CA LYS A 65 18.22 14.95 15.57
C LYS A 65 16.80 15.14 16.08
N TRP A 66 16.03 16.05 15.47
CA TRP A 66 14.61 16.21 15.77
C TRP A 66 13.81 14.98 15.37
N ARG A 67 14.02 14.46 14.16
CA ARG A 67 13.40 13.20 13.69
C ARG A 67 13.60 12.08 14.69
N GLN A 68 14.85 11.81 15.06
CA GLN A 68 15.19 10.74 16.00
C GLN A 68 14.52 10.93 17.37
N LEU A 69 14.62 12.12 17.96
CA LEU A 69 14.03 12.37 19.29
C LEU A 69 12.49 12.29 19.28
N VAL A 70 11.85 12.81 18.24
CA VAL A 70 10.39 12.77 18.09
C VAL A 70 9.92 11.34 17.98
N VAL A 71 10.59 10.53 17.15
CA VAL A 71 10.25 9.12 17.00
C VAL A 71 10.44 8.39 18.33
N ASP A 72 11.58 8.55 19.00
CA ASP A 72 11.85 7.91 20.29
C ASP A 72 10.77 8.24 21.33
N LEU A 73 10.33 9.50 21.39
CA LEU A 73 9.25 9.95 22.28
C LEU A 73 7.90 9.37 21.89
N TRP A 74 7.58 9.35 20.60
CA TRP A 74 6.34 8.77 20.12
C TRP A 74 6.29 7.26 20.43
N SER A 75 7.35 6.51 20.14
CA SER A 75 7.46 5.08 20.46
C SER A 75 7.31 4.78 21.95
N GLN A 76 7.81 5.66 22.83
CA GLN A 76 7.61 5.51 24.29
C GLN A 76 6.14 5.65 24.70
N HIS A 77 5.37 6.47 23.99
CA HIS A 77 3.93 6.60 24.19
C HIS A 77 3.11 5.49 23.52
N HIS A 78 3.68 4.85 22.50
CA HIS A 78 3.04 3.81 21.69
C HIS A 78 3.90 2.53 21.63
N PRO A 79 4.22 1.89 22.78
CA PRO A 79 5.22 0.82 22.85
C PRO A 79 4.85 -0.47 22.13
N HIS A 80 3.60 -0.62 21.70
CA HIS A 80 3.08 -1.79 20.98
C HIS A 80 3.00 -1.57 19.47
N ILE A 81 3.34 -0.38 18.99
CA ILE A 81 3.28 -0.06 17.56
C ILE A 81 4.72 -0.09 17.02
N PRO A 82 5.05 -0.99 16.08
CA PRO A 82 6.35 -0.97 15.43
C PRO A 82 6.50 0.35 14.67
N VAL A 83 7.64 1.02 14.76
CA VAL A 83 7.84 2.26 14.00
C VAL A 83 8.54 1.96 12.68
N LEU A 84 7.86 2.26 11.59
CA LEU A 84 8.48 2.47 10.28
C LEU A 84 9.16 3.84 10.32
N LEU A 85 10.44 3.84 10.66
CA LEU A 85 11.26 5.02 10.93
C LEU A 85 11.52 5.88 9.68
N ASP A 86 11.42 5.29 8.49
CA ASP A 86 11.99 5.86 7.27
C ASP A 86 11.02 5.92 6.08
N LEU A 87 9.70 5.78 6.31
CA LEU A 87 8.74 5.99 5.23
C LEU A 87 8.66 7.49 4.88
N PRO A 88 8.98 7.91 3.64
CA PRO A 88 8.99 9.32 3.24
C PRO A 88 7.59 9.91 3.05
N ILE A 89 6.55 9.34 3.65
CA ILE A 89 5.13 9.64 3.38
C ILE A 89 4.41 9.99 4.69
N THR A 90 3.30 10.73 4.61
CA THR A 90 2.55 11.21 5.78
C THR A 90 1.11 10.71 5.82
N THR A 91 0.44 10.81 6.98
CA THR A 91 -0.94 10.31 7.13
C THR A 91 -1.90 11.04 6.20
N SER A 92 -1.68 12.34 5.92
CA SER A 92 -2.52 13.09 4.97
C SER A 92 -2.44 12.56 3.55
N ASP A 93 -1.32 11.95 3.16
CA ASP A 93 -1.11 11.46 1.80
C ASP A 93 -1.86 10.15 1.55
N VAL A 94 -2.13 9.38 2.61
CA VAL A 94 -2.69 8.03 2.52
C VAL A 94 -4.06 7.84 3.16
N ALA A 95 -4.57 8.83 3.90
CA ALA A 95 -5.83 8.72 4.65
C ALA A 95 -7.05 8.40 3.77
N GLU A 96 -7.06 8.94 2.55
CA GLU A 96 -8.17 8.80 1.61
C GLU A 96 -7.88 7.79 0.48
N VAL A 97 -6.80 7.02 0.58
CA VAL A 97 -6.45 6.05 -0.47
C VAL A 97 -7.48 4.90 -0.50
N PRO A 98 -8.02 4.55 -1.68
CA PRO A 98 -9.05 3.52 -1.82
C PRO A 98 -8.68 2.17 -1.19
N SER A 99 -7.43 1.71 -1.33
CA SER A 99 -6.98 0.43 -0.78
C SER A 99 -7.14 0.33 0.75
N VAL A 100 -6.86 1.42 1.47
CA VAL A 100 -7.00 1.49 2.93
C VAL A 100 -8.48 1.49 3.33
N GLN A 101 -9.27 2.36 2.70
CA GLN A 101 -10.70 2.49 2.99
C GLN A 101 -11.46 1.20 2.72
N ASP A 102 -11.23 0.58 1.57
CA ASP A 102 -11.83 -0.69 1.20
C ASP A 102 -11.40 -1.82 2.15
N THR A 103 -10.12 -1.86 2.56
CA THR A 103 -9.64 -2.84 3.54
C THR A 103 -10.37 -2.73 4.86
N LEU A 104 -10.48 -1.52 5.40
CA LEU A 104 -11.16 -1.28 6.67
C LEU A 104 -12.66 -1.61 6.58
N ALA A 105 -13.30 -1.28 5.45
CA ALA A 105 -14.69 -1.64 5.18
C ALA A 105 -14.87 -3.16 5.12
N LEU A 106 -14.06 -3.87 4.32
CA LEU A 106 -14.10 -5.32 4.18
C LEU A 106 -13.92 -6.03 5.53
N LEU A 107 -12.89 -5.64 6.30
CA LEU A 107 -12.59 -6.24 7.60
C LEU A 107 -13.73 -6.02 8.59
N ARG A 108 -14.35 -4.84 8.58
CA ARG A 108 -15.52 -4.55 9.42
C ARG A 108 -16.71 -5.44 9.04
N LEU A 109 -17.04 -5.54 7.76
CA LEU A 109 -18.15 -6.36 7.28
C LEU A 109 -17.95 -7.84 7.66
N ILE A 110 -16.74 -8.37 7.49
CA ILE A 110 -16.42 -9.76 7.87
C ILE A 110 -16.37 -9.94 9.40
N SER A 111 -16.03 -8.89 10.15
CA SER A 111 -16.14 -8.90 11.62
C SER A 111 -17.57 -9.08 12.09
N ASP A 112 -18.50 -8.40 11.44
CA ASP A 112 -19.91 -8.42 11.79
C ASP A 112 -20.56 -9.76 11.38
N ARG A 113 -20.18 -10.28 10.21
CA ARG A 113 -20.63 -11.58 9.70
C ARG A 113 -19.54 -12.26 8.88
N PRO A 114 -19.05 -13.45 9.30
CA PRO A 114 -18.18 -14.27 8.45
C PRO A 114 -18.82 -14.52 7.08
N ALA A 115 -18.03 -14.41 6.03
CA ALA A 115 -18.52 -14.58 4.66
C ALA A 115 -18.43 -16.06 4.24
N ALA A 116 -19.47 -16.57 3.59
CA ALA A 116 -19.45 -17.91 3.04
C ALA A 116 -18.51 -17.99 1.83
N ILE A 117 -17.81 -19.10 1.72
CA ILE A 117 -16.93 -19.41 0.59
C ILE A 117 -17.28 -20.77 -0.02
N ALA A 118 -17.20 -20.85 -1.33
CA ALA A 118 -17.37 -22.07 -2.11
C ALA A 118 -16.09 -22.40 -2.87
N ARG A 119 -15.86 -23.68 -3.14
CA ARG A 119 -14.73 -24.11 -3.96
C ARG A 119 -15.16 -24.10 -5.42
N GLU A 120 -14.46 -23.33 -6.24
CA GLU A 120 -14.62 -23.31 -7.69
C GLU A 120 -13.28 -23.67 -8.34
N GLY A 121 -13.25 -24.83 -9.00
CA GLY A 121 -11.99 -25.40 -9.51
C GLY A 121 -10.95 -25.60 -8.40
N SER A 122 -9.80 -24.96 -8.55
CA SER A 122 -8.68 -25.01 -7.59
C SER A 122 -8.77 -23.95 -6.48
N GLU A 123 -9.70 -23.00 -6.56
CA GLU A 123 -9.74 -21.84 -5.66
C GLU A 123 -10.95 -21.84 -4.71
N TRP A 124 -10.81 -21.15 -3.59
CA TRP A 124 -11.91 -20.84 -2.68
C TRP A 124 -12.31 -19.39 -2.86
N LEU A 125 -13.55 -19.18 -3.28
CA LEU A 125 -14.10 -17.88 -3.63
C LEU A 125 -15.27 -17.54 -2.72
N LEU A 126 -15.56 -16.26 -2.58
CA LEU A 126 -16.76 -15.79 -1.91
C LEU A 126 -18.00 -16.32 -2.62
N ALA A 127 -18.97 -16.79 -1.83
CA ALA A 127 -20.28 -17.17 -2.33
C ALA A 127 -20.97 -15.96 -3.01
N PRO A 128 -21.83 -16.18 -4.02
CA PRO A 128 -22.39 -15.11 -4.85
C PRO A 128 -23.02 -13.96 -4.05
N GLU A 129 -23.85 -14.29 -3.06
CA GLU A 129 -24.54 -13.32 -2.21
C GLU A 129 -23.58 -12.50 -1.35
N ASP A 130 -22.60 -13.16 -0.72
CA ASP A 130 -21.61 -12.49 0.13
C ASP A 130 -20.63 -11.66 -0.72
N ALA A 131 -20.26 -12.13 -1.91
CA ALA A 131 -19.43 -11.37 -2.85
C ALA A 131 -20.14 -10.08 -3.27
N TYR A 132 -21.42 -10.17 -3.65
CA TYR A 132 -22.22 -9.01 -4.01
C TYR A 132 -22.40 -8.05 -2.84
N HIS A 133 -22.74 -8.57 -1.65
CA HIS A 133 -22.88 -7.75 -0.44
C HIS A 133 -21.58 -7.04 -0.07
N LEU A 134 -20.44 -7.74 -0.08
CA LEU A 134 -19.15 -7.13 0.23
C LEU A 134 -18.78 -6.08 -0.83
N ALA A 135 -18.90 -6.38 -2.12
CA ALA A 135 -18.57 -5.45 -3.21
C ALA A 135 -19.39 -4.16 -3.17
N THR A 136 -20.70 -4.27 -2.94
CA THR A 136 -21.62 -3.11 -2.88
C THR A 136 -21.37 -2.18 -1.68
N ASN A 137 -20.67 -2.68 -0.66
CA ASN A 137 -20.32 -1.91 0.53
C ASN A 137 -18.86 -1.42 0.55
N LEU A 138 -18.07 -1.69 -0.51
CA LEU A 138 -16.73 -1.12 -0.63
C LEU A 138 -16.80 0.35 -1.09
N PRO A 139 -16.15 1.30 -0.38
CA PRO A 139 -16.11 2.71 -0.74
C PRO A 139 -15.75 2.98 -2.21
N SER A 140 -14.72 2.32 -2.74
CA SER A 140 -14.26 2.54 -4.12
C SER A 140 -15.24 2.06 -5.21
N LEU A 141 -16.18 1.18 -4.85
CA LEU A 141 -17.14 0.57 -5.78
C LEU A 141 -18.55 1.13 -5.64
N LYS A 142 -18.82 1.99 -4.65
CA LYS A 142 -20.16 2.47 -4.28
C LYS A 142 -20.97 3.10 -5.43
N HIS A 143 -20.29 3.65 -6.43
CA HIS A 143 -20.92 4.32 -7.58
C HIS A 143 -20.87 3.51 -8.87
N ARG A 144 -20.32 2.29 -8.85
CA ARG A 144 -20.30 1.41 -10.02
C ARG A 144 -21.61 0.61 -10.07
N PRO A 145 -22.27 0.50 -11.23
CA PRO A 145 -23.40 -0.39 -11.38
C PRO A 145 -22.90 -1.82 -11.20
N LEU A 146 -23.18 -2.41 -10.05
CA LEU A 146 -22.90 -3.82 -9.77
C LEU A 146 -24.20 -4.60 -9.97
N ILE A 147 -24.18 -5.51 -10.94
CA ILE A 147 -25.21 -6.55 -11.03
C ILE A 147 -24.92 -7.62 -9.98
N GLN A 148 -25.93 -8.44 -9.67
CA GLN A 148 -25.72 -9.59 -8.80
C GLN A 148 -24.61 -10.47 -9.38
N LEU A 149 -23.58 -10.71 -8.56
CA LEU A 149 -22.43 -11.49 -8.96
C LEU A 149 -22.77 -12.97 -8.87
N GLU A 150 -22.38 -13.75 -9.87
CA GLU A 150 -22.43 -15.21 -9.86
C GLU A 150 -21.31 -15.79 -9.00
N ASN A 151 -20.15 -15.13 -8.96
CA ASN A 151 -19.04 -15.44 -8.06
C ASN A 151 -18.07 -14.25 -7.95
N GLU A 152 -17.03 -14.42 -7.13
CA GLU A 152 -16.02 -13.39 -6.90
C GLU A 152 -15.18 -13.03 -8.15
N TRP A 153 -15.12 -13.88 -9.19
CA TRP A 153 -14.36 -13.58 -10.42
C TRP A 153 -14.90 -12.37 -11.18
N GLN A 154 -16.20 -12.12 -11.07
CA GLN A 154 -16.85 -10.97 -11.69
C GLN A 154 -16.52 -9.64 -11.00
N CYS A 155 -15.84 -9.68 -9.85
CA CYS A 155 -15.40 -8.49 -9.12
C CYS A 155 -13.91 -8.60 -8.73
N LEU A 156 -13.02 -8.44 -9.72
CA LEU A 156 -11.57 -8.48 -9.53
C LEU A 156 -11.05 -7.58 -8.39
N PRO A 157 -11.54 -6.33 -8.19
CA PRO A 157 -11.09 -5.50 -7.07
C PRO A 157 -11.35 -6.14 -5.70
N LEU A 158 -12.52 -6.76 -5.49
CA LEU A 158 -12.85 -7.48 -4.25
C LEU A 158 -11.97 -8.72 -4.09
N ARG A 159 -11.80 -9.51 -5.16
CA ARG A 159 -10.95 -10.71 -5.13
C ARG A 159 -9.51 -10.38 -4.76
N ARG A 160 -8.97 -9.31 -5.35
CA ARG A 160 -7.61 -8.84 -5.10
C ARG A 160 -7.47 -8.34 -3.67
N LEU A 161 -8.42 -7.52 -3.20
CA LEU A 161 -8.50 -7.09 -1.80
C LEU A 161 -8.50 -8.27 -0.82
N ARG A 162 -9.38 -9.25 -1.02
CA ARG A 162 -9.45 -10.44 -0.17
C ARG A 162 -8.10 -11.15 -0.13
N THR A 163 -7.47 -11.31 -1.27
CA THR A 163 -6.18 -12.01 -1.40
C THR A 163 -5.08 -11.26 -0.64
N THR A 164 -4.98 -9.94 -0.78
CA THR A 164 -4.04 -9.09 -0.01
C THR A 164 -4.26 -9.24 1.51
N VAL A 165 -5.52 -9.17 1.95
CA VAL A 165 -5.87 -9.24 3.37
C VAL A 165 -5.65 -10.65 3.96
N GLN A 166 -5.83 -11.70 3.15
CA GLN A 166 -5.47 -13.07 3.53
C GLN A 166 -3.95 -13.30 3.56
N ALA A 167 -3.19 -12.69 2.65
CA ALA A 167 -1.72 -12.75 2.67
C ALA A 167 -1.15 -12.08 3.93
N LEU A 168 -1.74 -10.97 4.38
CA LEU A 168 -1.48 -10.35 5.70
C LEU A 168 -1.95 -11.20 6.89
N ARG A 169 -2.67 -12.31 6.63
CA ARG A 169 -3.28 -13.20 7.62
C ARG A 169 -4.28 -12.51 8.53
N LEU A 170 -4.93 -11.45 8.06
CA LEU A 170 -6.03 -10.79 8.77
C LEU A 170 -7.32 -11.61 8.64
N LEU A 171 -7.46 -12.32 7.53
CA LEU A 171 -8.53 -13.26 7.26
C LEU A 171 -7.98 -14.69 7.18
N ARG A 172 -8.80 -15.65 7.62
CA ARG A 172 -8.53 -17.08 7.45
C ARG A 172 -9.77 -17.82 7.02
N ARG A 173 -9.56 -18.89 6.26
CA ARG A 173 -10.61 -19.88 6.03
C ARG A 173 -10.81 -20.73 7.28
N HIS A 174 -12.05 -20.88 7.71
CA HIS A 174 -12.49 -21.85 8.71
C HIS A 174 -13.65 -22.66 8.13
N GLY A 175 -13.39 -23.87 7.66
CA GLY A 175 -14.39 -24.65 6.93
C GLY A 175 -14.82 -23.96 5.63
N ARG A 176 -16.12 -23.68 5.50
CA ARG A 176 -16.73 -22.96 4.36
C ARG A 176 -16.96 -21.48 4.64
N GLU A 177 -16.25 -20.92 5.62
CA GLU A 177 -16.36 -19.53 5.97
C GLU A 177 -15.00 -18.84 5.92
N LEU A 178 -15.04 -17.56 5.57
CA LEU A 178 -13.94 -16.62 5.69
C LEU A 178 -14.18 -15.77 6.94
N SER A 179 -13.25 -15.85 7.89
CA SER A 179 -13.37 -15.22 9.21
C SER A 179 -12.14 -14.42 9.57
N LEU A 180 -12.31 -13.42 10.44
CA LEU A 180 -11.19 -12.63 10.96
C LEU A 180 -10.28 -13.43 11.89
N VAL A 181 -8.98 -13.18 11.77
CA VAL A 181 -8.01 -13.53 12.80
C VAL A 181 -7.98 -12.40 13.83
N LYS A 182 -8.86 -12.47 14.85
CA LYS A 182 -9.11 -11.39 15.82
C LYS A 182 -7.86 -10.69 16.34
N ALA A 183 -6.84 -11.44 16.77
CA ALA A 183 -5.61 -10.88 17.32
C ALA A 183 -4.82 -10.04 16.28
N ARG A 184 -4.76 -10.50 15.03
CA ARG A 184 -4.08 -9.77 13.94
C ARG A 184 -4.88 -8.57 13.47
N TYR A 185 -6.20 -8.72 13.36
CA TYR A 185 -7.11 -7.63 13.08
C TYR A 185 -6.96 -6.48 14.10
N GLN A 186 -7.00 -6.80 15.40
CA GLN A 186 -6.84 -5.80 16.47
C GLN A 186 -5.48 -5.09 16.42
N ARG A 187 -4.40 -5.81 16.09
CA ARG A 187 -3.08 -5.21 15.88
C ARG A 187 -3.09 -4.28 14.68
N PHE A 188 -3.62 -4.72 13.54
CA PHE A 188 -3.66 -3.95 12.30
C PHE A 188 -4.42 -2.63 12.45
N ILE A 189 -5.63 -2.65 13.04
CA ILE A 189 -6.41 -1.42 13.26
C ILE A 189 -5.78 -0.48 14.29
N ALA A 190 -4.89 -0.97 15.15
CA ALA A 190 -4.15 -0.17 16.11
C ALA A 190 -2.91 0.51 15.49
N LEU A 191 -2.48 0.08 14.30
CA LEU A 191 -1.39 0.71 13.58
C LEU A 191 -1.80 2.09 13.05
N PRO A 192 -0.87 3.04 12.94
CA PRO A 192 -1.10 4.27 12.18
C PRO A 192 -1.43 3.99 10.73
N VAL A 193 -2.22 4.87 10.10
CA VAL A 193 -2.71 4.69 8.73
C VAL A 193 -1.58 4.51 7.73
N ILE A 194 -0.46 5.23 7.88
CA ILE A 194 0.74 5.06 7.05
C ILE A 194 1.25 3.60 7.06
N GLN A 195 1.24 2.97 8.23
CA GLN A 195 1.73 1.59 8.35
C GLN A 195 0.70 0.59 7.83
N GLN A 196 -0.59 0.85 8.03
CA GLN A 196 -1.65 0.05 7.40
C GLN A 196 -1.53 0.10 5.88
N TYR A 197 -1.34 1.30 5.32
CA TYR A 197 -1.11 1.55 3.90
C TYR A 197 0.12 0.78 3.40
N TYR A 198 1.27 0.94 4.05
CA TYR A 198 2.51 0.29 3.63
C TYR A 198 2.39 -1.23 3.68
N LEU A 199 1.79 -1.79 4.74
CA LEU A 199 1.53 -3.22 4.85
C LEU A 199 0.69 -3.75 3.69
N LEU A 200 -0.36 -3.03 3.32
CA LEU A 200 -1.24 -3.38 2.22
C LEU A 200 -0.48 -3.35 0.90
N TRP A 201 0.17 -2.22 0.59
CA TRP A 201 0.89 -2.01 -0.66
C TRP A 201 2.01 -3.03 -0.85
N HIS A 202 2.88 -3.19 0.15
CA HIS A 202 4.01 -4.10 0.09
C HIS A 202 3.55 -5.56 0.01
N THR A 203 2.48 -5.94 0.72
CA THR A 203 1.93 -7.30 0.60
C THR A 203 1.38 -7.55 -0.80
N GLU A 204 0.70 -6.57 -1.39
CA GLU A 204 0.16 -6.71 -2.73
C GLU A 204 1.27 -6.78 -3.79
N ALA A 205 2.34 -6.01 -3.63
CA ALA A 205 3.49 -6.07 -4.52
C ALA A 205 4.25 -7.40 -4.43
N TYR A 206 4.60 -7.84 -3.22
CA TYR A 206 5.60 -8.90 -3.01
C TYR A 206 5.04 -10.26 -2.57
N HIS A 207 3.78 -10.34 -2.13
CA HIS A 207 3.22 -11.55 -1.52
C HIS A 207 1.91 -12.03 -2.16
N VAL A 208 1.25 -11.20 -2.96
CA VAL A 208 0.07 -11.58 -3.75
C VAL A 208 0.52 -11.96 -5.14
N ASN A 209 0.30 -13.21 -5.57
CA ASN A 209 0.58 -13.61 -6.95
C ASN A 209 -0.32 -12.84 -7.93
N TRP A 210 0.27 -12.13 -8.88
CA TRP A 210 -0.46 -11.31 -9.86
C TRP A 210 -1.06 -12.13 -11.01
N ALA A 211 -0.49 -13.28 -11.34
CA ALA A 211 -0.89 -14.09 -12.48
C ALA A 211 -2.41 -14.42 -12.54
N PRO A 212 -3.07 -14.80 -11.42
CA PRO A 212 -4.50 -15.10 -11.41
C PRO A 212 -5.41 -13.89 -11.69
N PHE A 213 -4.89 -12.66 -11.66
CA PHE A 213 -5.65 -11.44 -11.97
C PHE A 213 -5.46 -10.99 -13.42
N ALA A 214 -4.51 -11.60 -14.12
CA ALA A 214 -4.18 -11.29 -15.51
C ALA A 214 -4.79 -12.28 -16.52
N GLY A 215 -5.64 -13.21 -16.09
CA GLY A 215 -6.29 -14.17 -16.98
C GLY A 215 -5.29 -14.94 -17.85
N ILE A 216 -5.45 -14.87 -19.18
CA ILE A 216 -4.57 -15.58 -20.14
C ILE A 216 -3.15 -15.02 -20.24
N TRP A 217 -2.87 -13.87 -19.60
CA TRP A 217 -1.56 -13.21 -19.54
C TRP A 217 -0.84 -13.48 -18.20
N GLY A 218 -1.32 -14.44 -17.40
CA GLY A 218 -0.75 -14.76 -16.10
C GLY A 218 0.76 -14.98 -16.13
N ASP A 219 1.25 -15.76 -17.10
CA ASP A 219 2.67 -16.07 -17.23
C ASP A 219 3.54 -14.83 -17.45
N TYR A 220 3.05 -13.85 -18.23
CA TYR A 220 3.74 -12.58 -18.46
C TYR A 220 3.82 -11.75 -17.17
N MET A 221 2.74 -11.74 -16.39
CA MET A 221 2.72 -11.02 -15.12
C MET A 221 3.57 -11.67 -14.03
N THR A 222 3.75 -12.99 -14.07
CA THR A 222 4.72 -13.69 -13.23
C THR A 222 6.13 -13.12 -13.45
N VAL A 223 6.56 -13.01 -14.72
CA VAL A 223 7.87 -12.45 -15.06
C VAL A 223 8.01 -11.01 -14.58
N VAL A 224 6.97 -10.18 -14.79
CA VAL A 224 6.98 -8.78 -14.31
C VAL A 224 7.12 -8.72 -12.78
N GLN A 225 6.41 -9.58 -12.05
CA GLN A 225 6.47 -9.62 -10.59
C GLN A 225 7.78 -10.21 -10.05
N GLU A 226 8.42 -11.15 -10.76
CA GLU A 226 9.74 -11.66 -10.38
C GLU A 226 10.84 -10.61 -10.59
N CYS A 227 10.61 -9.64 -11.48
CA CYS A 227 11.53 -8.56 -11.82
C CYS A 227 11.02 -7.18 -11.37
N LEU A 228 10.36 -7.09 -10.20
CA LEU A 228 9.88 -5.82 -9.63
C LEU A 228 10.92 -4.69 -9.59
N PRO A 229 12.22 -4.91 -9.29
CA PRO A 229 13.19 -3.83 -9.33
C PRO A 229 13.27 -3.13 -10.69
N MET A 230 13.16 -3.87 -11.80
CA MET A 230 13.13 -3.27 -13.14
C MET A 230 11.86 -2.45 -13.39
N LEU A 231 10.72 -2.88 -12.82
CA LEU A 231 9.48 -2.12 -12.86
C LEU A 231 9.60 -0.80 -12.09
N TRP A 232 10.28 -0.82 -10.94
CA TRP A 232 10.55 0.38 -10.14
C TRP A 232 11.50 1.33 -10.86
N ASP A 233 12.57 0.82 -11.45
CA ASP A 233 13.55 1.60 -12.22
C ASP A 233 12.90 2.24 -13.46
N MET A 234 12.07 1.52 -14.19
CA MET A 234 11.33 2.07 -15.33
C MET A 234 10.40 3.21 -14.90
N SER A 235 9.88 3.16 -13.67
CA SER A 235 9.02 4.22 -13.12
C SER A 235 9.81 5.47 -12.68
N GLU A 236 11.15 5.43 -12.65
CA GLU A 236 12.02 6.58 -12.31
C GLU A 236 11.87 7.75 -13.28
N GLY A 237 11.69 7.45 -14.56
CA GLY A 237 11.60 8.48 -15.62
C GLY A 237 10.38 9.38 -15.48
N ALA A 238 9.44 9.04 -14.60
CA ALA A 238 8.20 9.75 -14.44
C ALA A 238 8.29 10.80 -13.33
N LEU A 239 8.35 12.06 -13.75
CA LEU A 239 8.37 13.21 -12.85
C LEU A 239 6.97 13.43 -12.24
N PRO A 240 6.88 13.83 -10.95
CA PRO A 240 5.61 14.17 -10.32
C PRO A 240 4.86 15.22 -11.12
N ASP A 241 3.54 15.07 -11.21
CA ASP A 241 2.62 16.01 -11.88
C ASP A 241 2.88 16.22 -13.40
N ILE A 242 3.74 15.40 -14.02
CA ILE A 242 3.92 15.39 -15.48
C ILE A 242 3.05 14.28 -16.08
N PRO A 243 2.15 14.60 -17.01
CA PRO A 243 1.34 13.59 -17.69
C PRO A 243 2.21 12.57 -18.42
N TYR A 244 1.94 11.30 -18.17
CA TYR A 244 2.61 10.18 -18.80
C TYR A 244 1.60 9.37 -19.63
N ASP A 245 1.86 9.29 -20.94
CA ASP A 245 0.96 8.68 -21.92
C ASP A 245 0.93 7.15 -21.76
N ILE A 246 -0.27 6.56 -21.74
CA ILE A 246 -0.46 5.10 -21.64
C ILE A 246 0.23 4.35 -22.78
N ARG A 247 0.30 4.92 -23.98
CA ARG A 247 1.00 4.33 -25.12
C ARG A 247 2.50 4.31 -24.88
N GLN A 248 3.04 5.37 -24.29
CA GLN A 248 4.44 5.41 -23.89
C GLN A 248 4.71 4.39 -22.78
N TRP A 249 3.86 4.30 -21.76
CA TRP A 249 3.94 3.26 -20.73
C TRP A 249 4.01 1.85 -21.33
N ASN A 250 3.10 1.56 -22.26
CA ASN A 250 3.03 0.26 -22.90
C ASN A 250 4.28 -0.04 -23.74
N GLN A 251 4.84 0.97 -24.39
CA GLN A 251 6.08 0.85 -25.13
C GLN A 251 7.27 0.59 -24.19
N ASP A 252 7.39 1.35 -23.10
CA ASP A 252 8.46 1.20 -22.12
C ASP A 252 8.40 -0.17 -21.43
N MET A 253 7.19 -0.65 -21.08
CA MET A 253 6.97 -2.00 -20.57
C MET A 253 7.40 -3.07 -21.59
N TRP A 254 7.05 -2.87 -22.87
CA TRP A 254 7.45 -3.79 -23.92
C TRP A 254 8.97 -3.83 -24.08
N ASP A 255 9.62 -2.67 -24.18
CA ASP A 255 11.06 -2.58 -24.38
C ASP A 255 11.84 -3.14 -23.18
N THR A 256 11.30 -2.98 -21.97
CA THR A 256 11.91 -3.51 -20.73
C THR A 256 11.73 -5.02 -20.58
N PHE A 257 10.52 -5.55 -20.82
CA PHE A 257 10.19 -6.94 -20.48
C PHE A 257 10.12 -7.90 -21.67
N ALA A 258 10.05 -7.43 -22.92
CA ALA A 258 10.06 -8.31 -24.09
C ALA A 258 11.27 -9.26 -24.15
N PRO A 259 12.50 -8.84 -23.80
CA PRO A 259 13.63 -9.77 -23.74
C PRO A 259 13.42 -10.90 -22.73
N LEU A 260 12.82 -10.59 -21.57
CA LEU A 260 12.56 -11.57 -20.51
C LEU A 260 11.44 -12.53 -20.92
N TRP A 261 10.35 -12.01 -21.49
CA TRP A 261 9.28 -12.84 -22.05
C TRP A 261 9.75 -13.73 -23.20
N ALA A 262 10.71 -13.27 -24.00
CA ALA A 262 11.32 -14.08 -25.05
C ALA A 262 12.16 -15.25 -24.48
N GLN A 263 12.92 -14.99 -23.41
CA GLN A 263 13.73 -16.00 -22.71
C GLN A 263 12.85 -17.09 -22.10
N GLU A 264 11.72 -16.71 -21.51
CA GLU A 264 10.70 -17.64 -20.98
C GLU A 264 9.86 -18.30 -22.09
N GLY A 265 10.14 -18.02 -23.37
CA GLY A 265 9.43 -18.60 -24.51
C GLY A 265 7.98 -18.11 -24.67
N LEU A 266 7.57 -17.06 -23.95
CA LEU A 266 6.19 -16.56 -23.94
C LEU A 266 5.82 -15.85 -25.25
N LEU A 267 6.81 -15.21 -25.91
CA LEU A 267 6.62 -14.57 -27.22
C LEU A 267 6.63 -15.56 -28.39
N GLN A 268 7.01 -16.81 -28.13
CA GLN A 268 6.99 -17.86 -29.14
C GLN A 268 5.61 -18.52 -29.16
N ARG A 269 5.28 -19.16 -30.29
CA ARG A 269 4.02 -19.90 -30.40
C ARG A 269 4.08 -21.12 -29.48
N GLN A 270 3.30 -21.08 -28.39
CA GLN A 270 3.16 -22.24 -27.51
C GLN A 270 2.51 -23.41 -28.27
N GLY A 271 2.99 -24.63 -28.02
CA GLY A 271 2.47 -25.84 -28.68
C GLY A 271 0.98 -26.03 -28.38
N GLY A 272 0.13 -25.96 -29.40
CA GLY A 272 -1.34 -26.05 -29.27
C GLY A 272 -2.08 -24.73 -29.48
N ASP A 273 -1.40 -23.58 -29.46
CA ASP A 273 -2.04 -22.29 -29.70
C ASP A 273 -2.32 -22.06 -31.19
N SER A 274 -3.53 -21.59 -31.48
CA SER A 274 -3.87 -21.07 -32.81
C SER A 274 -3.10 -19.77 -33.06
N ALA A 275 -2.78 -19.48 -34.33
CA ALA A 275 -2.14 -18.22 -34.69
C ALA A 275 -2.96 -16.99 -34.23
N LEU A 276 -4.29 -17.12 -34.19
CA LEU A 276 -5.20 -16.10 -33.65
C LEU A 276 -4.99 -15.89 -32.15
N LEU A 277 -4.84 -16.95 -31.36
CA LEU A 277 -4.65 -16.84 -29.92
C LEU A 277 -3.30 -16.20 -29.58
N THR A 278 -2.23 -16.56 -30.30
CA THR A 278 -0.93 -15.90 -30.16
C THR A 278 -1.03 -14.42 -30.54
N PHE A 279 -1.68 -14.10 -31.67
CA PHE A 279 -1.89 -12.72 -32.09
C PHE A 279 -2.66 -11.91 -31.04
N VAL A 280 -3.79 -12.44 -30.56
CA VAL A 280 -4.61 -11.78 -29.53
C VAL A 280 -3.76 -11.56 -28.29
N ARG A 281 -3.08 -12.60 -27.77
CA ARG A 281 -2.23 -12.50 -26.57
C ARG A 281 -1.24 -11.34 -26.67
N THR A 282 -0.47 -11.26 -27.75
CA THR A 282 0.54 -10.20 -27.92
C THR A 282 -0.09 -8.81 -28.03
N HIS A 283 -1.16 -8.65 -28.81
CA HIS A 283 -1.76 -7.32 -29.06
C HIS A 283 -2.57 -6.79 -27.88
N SER A 284 -3.03 -7.66 -26.98
CA SER A 284 -3.83 -7.28 -25.80
C SER A 284 -3.05 -7.35 -24.49
N LEU A 285 -1.83 -7.89 -24.49
CA LEU A 285 -0.92 -7.85 -23.34
C LEU A 285 -0.75 -6.45 -22.74
N PRO A 286 -0.58 -5.36 -23.54
CA PRO A 286 -0.46 -4.02 -22.98
C PRO A 286 -1.66 -3.61 -22.12
N THR A 287 -2.87 -3.98 -22.52
CA THR A 287 -4.10 -3.74 -21.76
C THR A 287 -4.08 -4.48 -20.42
N ALA A 288 -3.63 -5.74 -20.43
CA ALA A 288 -3.52 -6.56 -19.21
C ALA A 288 -2.49 -5.97 -18.24
N VAL A 289 -1.32 -5.59 -18.74
CA VAL A 289 -0.26 -4.93 -17.96
C VAL A 289 -0.76 -3.62 -17.36
N THR A 290 -1.40 -2.77 -18.17
CA THR A 290 -1.98 -1.50 -17.71
C THR A 290 -3.03 -1.75 -16.61
N GLN A 291 -3.89 -2.75 -16.76
CA GLN A 291 -4.89 -3.05 -15.74
C GLN A 291 -4.24 -3.55 -14.44
N VAL A 292 -3.30 -4.50 -14.50
CA VAL A 292 -2.72 -5.14 -13.32
C VAL A 292 -1.72 -4.26 -12.57
N VAL A 293 -0.95 -3.45 -13.30
CA VAL A 293 0.10 -2.58 -12.74
C VAL A 293 -0.43 -1.17 -12.53
N MET A 294 -0.82 -0.46 -13.60
CA MET A 294 -1.19 0.95 -13.47
C MET A 294 -2.47 1.12 -12.64
N ARG A 295 -3.52 0.37 -12.93
CA ARG A 295 -4.80 0.55 -12.23
C ARG A 295 -4.82 -0.13 -10.87
N ASP A 296 -4.57 -1.43 -10.85
CA ASP A 296 -4.80 -2.20 -9.63
C ASP A 296 -3.68 -2.02 -8.58
N LEU A 297 -2.44 -1.73 -8.98
CA LEU A 297 -1.32 -1.55 -8.06
C LEU A 297 -0.99 -0.07 -7.84
N PHE A 298 -0.85 0.74 -8.88
CA PHE A 298 -0.43 2.14 -8.71
C PHE A 298 -1.60 3.06 -8.35
N GLU A 299 -2.64 3.10 -9.17
CA GLU A 299 -3.78 4.03 -9.02
C GLU A 299 -4.57 3.71 -7.75
N ARG A 300 -4.83 2.43 -7.50
CA ARG A 300 -5.54 1.96 -6.29
C ARG A 300 -4.86 2.38 -4.98
N TYR A 301 -3.53 2.49 -5.00
CA TYR A 301 -2.72 2.90 -3.86
C TYR A 301 -2.34 4.40 -3.91
N GLY A 302 -2.93 5.16 -4.82
CA GLY A 302 -2.70 6.61 -4.94
C GLY A 302 -1.29 6.98 -5.41
N LEU A 303 -0.52 6.05 -6.00
CA LEU A 303 0.79 6.36 -6.57
C LEU A 303 0.67 7.15 -7.88
N ILE A 304 -0.42 6.89 -8.60
CA ILE A 304 -0.78 7.63 -9.81
C ILE A 304 -2.26 8.01 -9.78
N ILE A 305 -2.63 8.97 -10.61
CA ILE A 305 -4.02 9.35 -10.89
C ILE A 305 -4.24 9.22 -12.40
N GLY A 306 -5.30 8.53 -12.81
CA GLY A 306 -5.63 8.30 -14.22
C GLY A 306 -6.66 9.28 -14.78
N GLU A 307 -6.36 9.89 -15.92
CA GLU A 307 -7.29 10.70 -16.70
C GLU A 307 -7.25 10.28 -18.18
N GLY A 308 -8.18 9.41 -18.59
CA GLY A 308 -8.31 8.99 -19.99
C GLY A 308 -7.09 8.20 -20.49
N GLU A 309 -6.34 8.79 -21.42
CA GLU A 309 -5.13 8.21 -22.02
C GLU A 309 -3.83 8.55 -21.24
N PHE A 310 -3.94 9.28 -20.12
CA PHE A 310 -2.78 9.76 -19.36
C PHE A 310 -2.85 9.34 -17.89
N TYR A 311 -1.67 9.17 -17.31
CA TYR A 311 -1.49 9.01 -15.87
C TYR A 311 -0.57 10.11 -15.32
N LEU A 312 -0.87 10.59 -14.12
CA LEU A 312 -0.06 11.54 -13.38
C LEU A 312 0.54 10.85 -12.17
N TRP A 313 1.85 10.94 -11.99
CA TRP A 313 2.52 10.46 -10.78
C TRP A 313 2.30 11.43 -9.63
N THR A 314 1.86 10.90 -8.50
CA THR A 314 1.69 11.68 -7.28
C THR A 314 3.02 11.80 -6.55
N THR A 315 3.15 12.81 -5.68
CA THR A 315 4.30 12.92 -4.77
C THR A 315 4.48 11.65 -3.93
N LEU A 316 3.37 11.09 -3.41
CA LEU A 316 3.33 9.82 -2.70
C LEU A 316 3.94 8.68 -3.55
N GLY A 317 3.56 8.59 -4.82
CA GLY A 317 4.06 7.60 -5.78
C GLY A 317 5.57 7.67 -5.95
N SER A 318 6.07 8.86 -6.27
CA SER A 318 7.50 9.07 -6.51
C SER A 318 8.34 8.82 -5.25
N GLU A 319 7.89 9.29 -4.07
CA GLU A 319 8.61 9.10 -2.81
C GLU A 319 8.65 7.63 -2.37
N LEU A 320 7.52 6.90 -2.50
CA LEU A 320 7.45 5.49 -2.12
C LEU A 320 8.33 4.61 -3.02
N LEU A 321 8.25 4.79 -4.35
CA LEU A 321 9.06 3.99 -5.27
C LEU A 321 10.55 4.33 -5.17
N ALA A 322 10.90 5.59 -4.93
CA ALA A 322 12.28 5.97 -4.67
C ALA A 322 12.86 5.26 -3.44
N ALA A 323 12.08 5.12 -2.36
CA ALA A 323 12.49 4.43 -1.13
C ALA A 323 12.58 2.89 -1.29
N GLU A 324 11.71 2.29 -2.10
CA GLU A 324 11.79 0.85 -2.41
C GLU A 324 13.03 0.52 -3.24
N ARG A 325 13.40 1.41 -4.19
CA ARG A 325 14.61 1.26 -4.99
C ARG A 325 15.89 1.33 -4.15
N THR A 326 15.93 2.19 -3.14
CA THR A 326 17.09 2.30 -2.23
C THR A 326 17.17 1.13 -1.23
N GLN A 327 16.20 0.20 -1.23
CA GLN A 327 16.09 -0.94 -0.31
C GLN A 327 16.08 -0.53 1.16
N GLU A 328 15.62 0.68 1.46
CA GLU A 328 15.61 1.21 2.84
C GLU A 328 14.40 0.73 3.65
N LEU A 329 13.42 0.10 3.01
CA LEU A 329 12.16 -0.27 3.64
C LEU A 329 12.13 -1.74 4.14
N PRO A 330 11.61 -1.98 5.36
CA PRO A 330 11.55 -3.32 5.94
C PRO A 330 10.42 -4.17 5.34
N CYS A 331 10.59 -5.49 5.30
CA CYS A 331 9.55 -6.41 4.84
C CYS A 331 8.28 -6.33 5.72
N ALA A 332 7.12 -6.15 5.08
CA ALA A 332 5.83 -5.98 5.75
C ALA A 332 5.43 -7.15 6.67
N LEU A 333 5.82 -8.38 6.34
CA LEU A 333 5.45 -9.56 7.15
C LEU A 333 6.16 -9.62 8.51
N ASP A 334 7.26 -8.90 8.69
CA ASP A 334 7.95 -8.79 9.97
C ASP A 334 7.22 -7.86 10.96
N LEU A 335 6.37 -6.96 10.46
CA LEU A 335 5.66 -5.96 11.26
C LEU A 335 4.39 -6.51 11.95
N LEU A 336 3.90 -7.67 11.53
CA LEU A 336 2.71 -8.33 12.10
C LEU A 336 3.05 -9.56 12.98
N LYS A 337 4.32 -9.73 13.39
CA LYS A 337 4.73 -10.78 14.33
C LYS A 337 4.20 -10.53 15.75
#